data_AF-A0A428UPS3-F1
#
_entry.id   AF-A0A428UPS3-F1
#
_cell.length_a   1.000
_cell.length_b   1.000
_cell.length_c   1.000
_cell.angle_alpha   90.00
_cell.angle_beta   90.00
_cell.angle_gamma   90.00
#
_symmetry.space_group_name_H-M   'P 1'
#
loop_
_entity.id
_entity.type
_entity.pdbx_description
1 polymer ?
#
loop_
_entity_poly.entity_id
_entity_poly.type
_entity_poly.pdbx_seq_one_letter_code
_entity_poly.pdbx_strand_id
1 'polypeptide(L)'
;MDPCMELKQNTTIVVLGASGDLAKKKTYPALFGLYRNQFLPQDVKIVGYARTKMDHEEYIRRIKSYMKTPTKESEQQLEEFCDLCTYVSGQYDKDESFQVLEQHLQDIEKGRTEAHRLFYMALPPSVFTIVSQHLKKVCYPTKGIARVIVEKPFGKDLASSRELQKVPGA
;
A
#
# COMPACT_ATOMS: atom_id res chain seq x y z
N MET A 1 24.67 -2.84 -6.94
CA MET A 1 23.34 -2.34 -6.56
C MET A 1 22.68 -1.91 -7.85
N ASP A 2 21.67 -2.65 -8.31
CA ASP A 2 20.98 -2.32 -9.57
C ASP A 2 20.10 -1.06 -9.35
N PRO A 3 20.30 0.05 -10.09
CA PRO A 3 19.68 1.33 -9.75
C PRO A 3 18.19 1.48 -10.10
N CYS A 4 17.58 0.47 -10.71
CA CYS A 4 16.16 0.46 -11.07
C CYS A 4 15.54 -0.84 -10.58
N MET A 5 15.19 -0.93 -9.29
CA MET A 5 14.55 -2.13 -8.76
C MET A 5 13.08 -2.19 -9.21
N GLU A 6 12.86 -2.84 -10.35
CA GLU A 6 11.53 -3.14 -10.89
C GLU A 6 10.69 -3.93 -9.86
N LEU A 7 9.37 -3.73 -9.91
CA LEU A 7 8.44 -4.58 -9.16
C LEU A 7 8.34 -5.93 -9.86
N LYS A 8 8.43 -7.02 -9.09
CA LYS A 8 8.31 -8.37 -9.63
C LYS A 8 6.84 -8.69 -9.92
N GLN A 9 6.58 -9.66 -10.82
CA GLN A 9 5.27 -10.33 -10.89
C GLN A 9 4.85 -10.84 -9.51
N ASN A 10 3.56 -11.02 -9.25
CA ASN A 10 3.03 -11.40 -7.93
C ASN A 10 3.22 -10.31 -6.84
N THR A 11 3.34 -9.03 -7.23
CA THR A 11 3.42 -7.93 -6.27
C THR A 11 2.04 -7.48 -5.80
N THR A 12 1.88 -7.40 -4.49
CA THR A 12 0.77 -6.72 -3.81
C THR A 12 1.26 -5.42 -3.19
N ILE A 13 0.65 -4.29 -3.56
CA ILE A 13 0.94 -2.97 -2.99
C ILE A 13 -0.08 -2.69 -1.90
N VAL A 14 0.38 -2.51 -0.68
CA VAL A 14 -0.47 -2.19 0.48
C VAL A 14 -0.29 -0.72 0.82
N VAL A 15 -1.34 0.08 0.65
CA VAL A 15 -1.35 1.52 0.93
C VAL A 15 -1.91 1.75 2.33
N LEU A 16 -1.01 1.96 3.29
CA LEU A 16 -1.36 2.22 4.68
C LEU A 16 -1.71 3.69 4.84
N GLY A 17 -2.82 4.00 5.51
CA GLY A 17 -3.35 5.36 5.54
C GLY A 17 -4.16 5.70 4.29
N ALA A 18 -4.73 4.69 3.62
CA ALA A 18 -5.47 4.84 2.37
C ALA A 18 -6.64 5.85 2.43
N SER A 19 -7.22 6.11 3.61
CA SER A 19 -8.30 7.11 3.77
C SER A 19 -7.80 8.57 3.88
N GLY A 20 -6.48 8.76 3.99
CA GLY A 20 -5.85 10.06 4.20
C GLY A 20 -5.68 10.90 2.93
N ASP A 21 -5.33 12.17 3.14
CA ASP A 21 -5.17 13.14 2.06
C ASP A 21 -4.01 12.80 1.11
N LEU A 22 -2.89 12.33 1.64
CA LEU A 22 -1.73 11.94 0.82
C LEU A 22 -2.10 10.79 -0.13
N ALA A 23 -2.80 9.78 0.38
CA ALA A 23 -3.18 8.61 -0.39
C ALA A 23 -4.07 9.01 -1.59
N LYS A 24 -5.19 9.70 -1.34
CA LYS A 24 -6.13 10.07 -2.40
C LYS A 24 -5.60 11.15 -3.36
N LYS A 25 -4.82 12.12 -2.87
CA LYS A 25 -4.34 13.25 -3.70
C LYS A 25 -3.04 12.95 -4.45
N LYS A 26 -2.24 11.98 -4.01
CA LYS A 26 -0.89 11.70 -4.55
C LYS A 26 -0.63 10.22 -4.80
N THR A 27 -0.80 9.35 -3.81
CA THR A 27 -0.40 7.94 -3.93
C THR A 27 -1.22 7.19 -4.97
N TYR A 28 -2.55 7.23 -4.91
CA TYR A 28 -3.38 6.57 -5.93
C TYR A 28 -3.22 7.21 -7.31
N PRO A 29 -3.21 8.56 -7.48
CA PRO A 29 -2.90 9.17 -8.77
C PRO A 29 -1.55 8.73 -9.37
N ALA A 30 -0.51 8.55 -8.54
CA ALA A 30 0.78 8.05 -8.99
C ALA A 30 0.70 6.58 -9.40
N LEU A 31 0.06 5.72 -8.60
CA LEU A 31 -0.13 4.30 -8.94
C LEU A 31 -0.95 4.13 -10.22
N PHE A 32 -2.00 4.93 -10.41
CA PHE A 32 -2.79 4.94 -11.64
C PHE A 32 -1.96 5.41 -12.85
N GLY A 33 -1.11 6.42 -12.66
CA GLY A 33 -0.14 6.83 -13.67
C GLY A 33 0.82 5.69 -14.06
N LEU A 34 1.35 4.96 -13.08
CA LEU A 34 2.21 3.80 -13.34
C LEU A 34 1.47 2.66 -14.05
N TYR A 35 0.22 2.38 -13.65
CA TYR A 35 -0.64 1.39 -14.29
C TYR A 35 -0.86 1.72 -15.78
N ARG A 36 -1.28 2.96 -16.07
CA ARG A 36 -1.54 3.41 -17.45
C ARG A 36 -0.32 3.34 -18.36
N ASN A 37 0.87 3.55 -17.81
CA ASN A 37 2.13 3.47 -18.55
C ASN A 37 2.75 2.07 -18.51
N GLN A 38 2.03 1.06 -18.01
CA GLN A 38 2.47 -0.34 -17.95
C GLN A 38 3.77 -0.55 -17.15
N PHE A 39 4.02 0.31 -16.15
CA PHE A 39 5.15 0.19 -15.22
C PHE A 39 4.83 -0.62 -13.97
N LEU A 40 3.59 -1.07 -13.82
CA LEU A 40 3.21 -2.05 -12.80
C LEU A 40 3.13 -3.45 -13.43
N PRO A 41 3.45 -4.51 -12.67
CA PRO A 41 3.20 -5.88 -13.11
C PRO A 41 1.73 -6.07 -13.49
N GLN A 42 1.46 -6.85 -14.54
CA GLN A 42 0.10 -7.07 -15.04
C GLN A 42 -0.83 -7.69 -13.99
N ASP A 43 -0.29 -8.47 -13.06
CA ASP A 43 -1.04 -9.16 -12.02
C ASP A 43 -1.03 -8.40 -10.68
N VAL A 44 -0.62 -7.14 -10.66
CA VAL A 44 -0.53 -6.34 -9.43
C VAL A 44 -1.87 -6.29 -8.70
N LYS A 45 -1.81 -6.40 -7.37
CA LYS A 45 -2.96 -6.14 -6.49
C LYS A 45 -2.68 -4.92 -5.64
N ILE A 46 -3.71 -4.11 -5.37
CA ILE A 46 -3.59 -2.91 -4.53
C ILE A 46 -4.57 -3.03 -3.37
N VAL A 47 -4.08 -2.89 -2.14
CA VAL A 47 -4.88 -3.01 -0.92
C VAL A 47 -4.75 -1.74 -0.11
N GLY A 48 -5.85 -1.02 0.06
CA GLY A 48 -5.91 0.10 0.99
C GLY A 48 -6.14 -0.38 2.42
N TYR A 49 -5.41 0.18 3.38
CA TYR A 49 -5.59 -0.10 4.80
C TYR A 49 -5.70 1.19 5.62
N ALA A 50 -6.77 1.34 6.41
CA ALA A 50 -6.87 2.43 7.38
C ALA A 50 -7.89 2.16 8.50
N ARG A 51 -7.91 3.02 9.53
CA ARG A 51 -8.89 2.95 10.63
C ARG A 51 -10.33 3.25 10.21
N THR A 52 -10.51 4.01 9.14
CA THR A 52 -11.82 4.46 8.68
C THR A 52 -12.62 3.27 8.16
N LYS A 53 -13.75 2.95 8.79
CA LYS A 53 -14.67 1.95 8.25
C LYS A 53 -15.35 2.50 7.00
N MET A 54 -15.20 1.82 5.87
CA MET A 54 -15.93 2.08 4.63
C MET A 54 -16.08 0.76 3.87
N ASP A 55 -17.16 0.66 3.10
CA ASP A 55 -17.34 -0.43 2.15
C ASP A 55 -16.47 -0.19 0.88
N HIS A 56 -16.49 -1.19 0.00
CA HIS A 56 -15.72 -1.15 -1.23
C HIS A 56 -16.19 -0.03 -2.18
N GLU A 57 -17.50 0.21 -2.30
CA GLU A 57 -18.05 1.24 -3.17
C GLU A 57 -17.59 2.66 -2.75
N GLU A 58 -17.65 2.96 -1.45
CA GLU A 58 -17.16 4.22 -0.92
C GLU A 58 -15.65 4.37 -1.08
N TYR A 59 -14.90 3.29 -0.90
CA TYR A 59 -13.45 3.29 -1.14
C TYR A 59 -13.12 3.61 -2.61
N ILE A 60 -13.75 2.95 -3.56
CA ILE A 60 -13.56 3.20 -4.99
C ILE A 60 -13.97 4.62 -5.37
N ARG A 61 -15.11 5.11 -4.85
CA ARG A 61 -15.55 6.50 -5.06
C ARG A 61 -14.48 7.50 -4.59
N ARG A 62 -13.85 7.26 -3.44
CA ARG A 62 -12.77 8.11 -2.94
C ARG A 62 -11.53 8.09 -3.83
N ILE A 63 -11.12 6.93 -4.33
CA ILE A 63 -10.00 6.83 -5.29
C ILE A 63 -10.31 7.68 -6.52
N LYS A 64 -11.50 7.49 -7.13
CA LYS A 64 -11.88 8.19 -8.36
C LYS A 64 -11.94 9.71 -8.20
N SER A 65 -12.32 10.21 -7.02
CA SER A 65 -12.55 11.66 -6.78
C SER A 65 -11.36 12.60 -7.05
N TYR A 66 -10.13 12.08 -7.11
CA TYR A 66 -8.91 12.86 -7.39
C TYR A 66 -8.18 12.43 -8.66
N MET A 67 -8.78 11.54 -9.45
CA MET A 67 -8.20 11.09 -10.71
C MET A 67 -8.55 12.04 -11.85
N LYS A 68 -7.59 12.28 -12.74
CA LYS A 68 -7.80 13.06 -13.96
C LYS A 68 -7.81 12.12 -15.15
N THR A 69 -8.97 12.01 -15.79
CA THR A 69 -9.19 11.16 -16.96
C THR A 69 -9.69 12.01 -18.13
N PRO A 70 -8.79 12.66 -18.90
CA PRO A 70 -9.17 13.58 -19.97
C PRO A 70 -9.74 12.89 -21.22
N THR A 71 -9.61 11.56 -21.34
CA THR A 71 -10.07 10.79 -22.50
C THR A 71 -10.91 9.60 -22.06
N LYS A 72 -11.81 9.11 -22.93
CA LYS A 72 -12.59 7.88 -22.70
C LYS A 72 -11.71 6.66 -22.41
N GLU A 73 -10.57 6.56 -23.09
CA GLU A 73 -9.57 5.52 -22.82
C GLU A 73 -9.06 5.60 -21.37
N SER A 74 -8.74 6.81 -20.89
CA SER A 74 -8.28 6.97 -19.50
C SER A 74 -9.38 6.72 -18.47
N GLU A 75 -10.65 6.90 -18.83
CA GLU A 75 -11.79 6.52 -17.97
C GLU A 75 -11.90 4.99 -17.88
N GLN A 76 -11.82 4.29 -19.01
CA GLN A 76 -11.82 2.83 -19.02
C GLN A 76 -10.64 2.25 -18.22
N GLN A 77 -9.43 2.79 -18.42
CA GLN A 77 -8.25 2.39 -17.65
C GLN A 77 -8.43 2.63 -16.14
N LEU A 78 -9.19 3.68 -15.75
CA LEU A 78 -9.47 3.94 -14.34
C LEU A 78 -10.42 2.89 -13.75
N GLU A 79 -11.43 2.44 -14.51
CA GLU A 79 -12.30 1.34 -14.08
C GLU A 79 -11.48 0.05 -13.87
N GLU A 80 -10.67 -0.32 -14.86
CA GLU A 80 -9.79 -1.51 -14.76
C GLU A 80 -8.80 -1.39 -13.58
N PHE A 81 -8.23 -0.21 -13.35
CA PHE A 81 -7.37 0.05 -12.18
C PHE A 81 -8.13 -0.12 -10.86
N CYS A 82 -9.38 0.33 -10.79
CA CYS A 82 -10.22 0.18 -9.62
C CYS A 82 -10.54 -1.29 -9.33
N ASP A 83 -10.67 -2.15 -10.34
CA ASP A 83 -10.86 -3.60 -10.16
C ASP A 83 -9.66 -4.29 -9.49
N LEU A 84 -8.47 -3.67 -9.55
CA LEU A 84 -7.27 -4.14 -8.85
C LEU A 84 -7.23 -3.72 -7.38
N CYS A 85 -8.09 -2.78 -6.97
CA CYS A 85 -8.05 -2.12 -5.68
C CYS A 85 -9.04 -2.73 -4.70
N THR A 86 -8.56 -3.23 -3.56
CA THR A 86 -9.41 -3.68 -2.44
C THR A 86 -9.12 -2.89 -1.18
N TYR A 87 -9.95 -3.04 -0.13
CA TYR A 87 -9.84 -2.26 1.10
C TYR A 87 -10.05 -3.13 2.34
N VAL A 88 -9.24 -2.88 3.37
CA VAL A 88 -9.38 -3.48 4.69
C VAL A 88 -9.38 -2.37 5.74
N SER A 89 -10.39 -2.32 6.59
CA SER A 89 -10.40 -1.41 7.74
C SER A 89 -9.80 -2.08 8.99
N GLY A 90 -8.91 -1.40 9.70
CA GLY A 90 -8.30 -1.92 10.92
C GLY A 90 -7.54 -0.88 11.74
N GLN A 91 -7.31 -1.18 13.02
CA GLN A 91 -6.51 -0.34 13.91
C GLN A 91 -5.01 -0.48 13.64
N TYR A 92 -4.24 0.54 13.97
CA TYR A 92 -2.78 0.55 13.73
C TYR A 92 -1.98 -0.09 14.86
N ASP A 93 -2.60 -0.31 16.02
CA ASP A 93 -1.99 -0.74 17.29
C ASP A 93 -2.57 -2.06 17.82
N LYS A 94 -3.20 -2.86 16.95
CA LYS A 94 -3.87 -4.12 17.30
C LYS A 94 -3.46 -5.24 16.37
N ASP A 95 -2.88 -6.31 16.92
CA ASP A 95 -2.48 -7.50 16.17
C ASP A 95 -3.67 -8.10 15.40
N GLU A 96 -4.86 -8.12 16.01
CA GLU A 96 -6.08 -8.67 15.41
C GLU A 96 -6.45 -7.94 14.11
N SER A 97 -6.21 -6.63 14.04
CA SER A 97 -6.46 -5.86 12.82
C SER A 97 -5.50 -6.22 11.68
N PHE A 98 -4.24 -6.51 12.02
CA PHE A 98 -3.24 -6.97 11.03
C PHE A 98 -3.45 -8.43 10.63
N GLN A 99 -4.01 -9.27 11.51
CA GLN A 99 -4.42 -10.63 11.15
C GLN A 99 -5.54 -10.61 10.10
N VAL A 100 -6.50 -9.69 10.22
CA VAL A 100 -7.54 -9.50 9.19
C VAL A 100 -6.92 -9.02 7.88
N LEU A 101 -5.96 -8.09 7.93
CA LEU A 101 -5.21 -7.68 6.73
C LEU A 101 -4.45 -8.85 6.11
N GLU A 102 -3.76 -9.66 6.92
CA GLU A 102 -3.01 -10.83 6.42
C GLU A 102 -3.92 -11.86 5.77
N GLN A 103 -5.06 -12.16 6.38
CA GLN A 103 -6.03 -13.09 5.79
C GLN A 103 -6.48 -12.60 4.42
N HIS A 104 -6.82 -11.32 4.30
CA HIS A 104 -7.20 -10.73 3.01
C HIS A 104 -6.06 -10.80 1.98
N LEU A 105 -4.82 -10.52 2.39
CA LEU A 105 -3.64 -10.64 1.53
C LEU A 105 -3.44 -12.08 1.03
N GLN A 106 -3.55 -13.07 1.92
CA GLN A 106 -3.42 -14.49 1.55
C GLN A 106 -4.51 -14.94 0.59
N ASP A 107 -5.75 -14.44 0.76
CA ASP A 107 -6.87 -14.79 -0.10
C ASP A 107 -6.67 -14.26 -1.53
N ILE A 108 -6.24 -13.01 -1.69
CA ILE A 108 -5.99 -12.42 -3.01
C ILE A 108 -4.67 -12.92 -3.65
N GLU A 109 -3.73 -13.40 -2.84
CA GLU A 109 -2.45 -13.97 -3.28
C GLU A 109 -2.53 -15.49 -3.50
N LYS A 110 -3.69 -16.11 -3.28
CA LYS A 110 -3.87 -17.56 -3.35
C LYS A 110 -3.45 -18.10 -4.72
N GLY A 111 -2.62 -19.14 -4.70
CA GLY A 111 -2.08 -19.78 -5.90
C GLY A 111 -0.78 -19.18 -6.42
N ARG A 112 -0.28 -18.09 -5.83
CA ARG A 112 1.06 -17.55 -6.12
C ARG A 112 2.14 -18.40 -5.45
N THR A 113 3.24 -18.64 -6.15
CA THR A 113 4.41 -19.37 -5.62
C THR A 113 5.25 -18.51 -4.67
N GLU A 114 5.30 -17.21 -4.93
CA GLU A 114 5.92 -16.17 -4.09
C GLU A 114 4.95 -15.00 -3.95
N ALA A 115 4.91 -14.37 -2.77
CA ALA A 115 4.15 -13.16 -2.51
C ALA A 115 5.12 -12.00 -2.27
N HIS A 116 5.25 -11.09 -3.24
CA HIS A 116 5.98 -9.85 -3.01
C HIS A 116 5.03 -8.80 -2.49
N ARG A 117 5.42 -8.09 -1.42
CA ARG A 117 4.56 -7.10 -0.76
C ARG A 117 5.30 -5.77 -0.64
N LEU A 118 4.71 -4.71 -1.18
CA LEU A 118 5.20 -3.35 -1.07
C LEU A 118 4.30 -2.56 -0.12
N PHE A 119 4.79 -2.21 1.06
CA PHE A 119 4.04 -1.45 2.05
C PHE A 119 4.32 0.04 1.89
N TYR A 120 3.36 0.79 1.34
CA TYR A 120 3.42 2.25 1.23
C TYR A 120 2.86 2.89 2.50
N MET A 121 3.72 3.50 3.32
CA MET A 121 3.35 4.13 4.58
C MET A 121 2.90 5.58 4.37
N ALA A 122 1.69 5.79 3.87
CA ALA A 122 1.05 7.11 3.80
C ALA A 122 0.45 7.51 5.17
N LEU A 123 1.27 7.40 6.22
CA LEU A 123 0.88 7.62 7.62
C LEU A 123 1.67 8.78 8.25
N PRO A 124 1.18 9.37 9.35
CA PRO A 124 1.98 10.28 10.16
C PRO A 124 3.17 9.55 10.83
N PRO A 125 4.30 10.24 11.08
CA PRO A 125 5.48 9.62 11.71
C PRO A 125 5.21 8.96 13.07
N SER A 126 4.23 9.46 13.83
CA SER A 126 3.91 8.95 15.17
C SER A 126 3.41 7.51 15.20
N VAL A 127 2.93 6.97 14.07
CA VAL A 127 2.43 5.58 13.99
C VAL A 127 3.35 4.65 13.19
N PHE A 128 4.42 5.16 12.57
CA PHE A 128 5.29 4.37 11.72
C PHE A 128 5.92 3.17 12.44
N THR A 129 6.49 3.40 13.62
CA THR A 129 7.17 2.34 14.38
C THR A 129 6.19 1.24 14.76
N ILE A 130 5.01 1.61 15.29
CA ILE A 130 3.97 0.68 15.71
C ILE A 130 3.51 -0.17 14.51
N VAL A 131 3.18 0.48 13.39
CA VAL A 131 2.71 -0.23 12.21
C VAL A 131 3.78 -1.11 11.59
N SER A 132 5.04 -0.67 11.55
CA SER A 132 6.16 -1.48 11.04
C SER A 132 6.35 -2.76 11.87
N GLN A 133 6.23 -2.67 13.20
CA GLN A 133 6.32 -3.82 14.09
C GLN A 133 5.21 -4.83 13.82
N HIS A 134 3.96 -4.37 13.69
CA HIS A 134 2.84 -5.27 13.39
C HIS A 134 2.94 -5.88 11.98
N LEU A 135 3.32 -5.10 10.97
CA LEU A 135 3.58 -5.63 9.62
C LEU A 135 4.66 -6.72 9.67
N LYS A 136 5.80 -6.46 10.32
CA LYS A 136 6.89 -7.43 10.42
C LYS A 136 6.47 -8.71 11.14
N LYS A 137 5.66 -8.58 12.18
CA LYS A 137 5.17 -9.69 13.00
C LYS A 137 4.13 -10.53 12.26
N VAL A 138 3.23 -9.92 11.50
CA VAL A 138 2.00 -10.57 11.01
C VAL A 138 1.94 -10.67 9.48
N CYS A 139 2.35 -9.62 8.77
CA CYS A 139 2.08 -9.47 7.33
C CYS A 139 3.31 -9.65 6.43
N TYR A 140 4.46 -10.05 6.97
CA TYR A 140 5.62 -10.34 6.12
C TYR A 140 5.41 -11.68 5.41
N PRO A 141 5.63 -11.74 4.08
CA PRO A 141 5.45 -12.97 3.34
C PRO A 141 6.50 -14.00 3.78
N THR A 142 6.11 -15.26 3.89
CA THR A 142 7.03 -16.38 4.19
C THR A 142 7.93 -16.71 3.00
N LYS A 143 7.43 -16.49 1.78
CA LYS A 143 8.16 -16.59 0.50
C LYS A 143 7.88 -15.34 -0.34
N GLY A 144 8.94 -14.70 -0.82
CA GLY A 144 8.86 -13.47 -1.57
C GLY A 144 9.64 -12.34 -0.90
N ILE A 145 9.36 -11.10 -1.29
CA ILE A 145 10.12 -9.92 -0.85
C ILE A 145 9.14 -8.93 -0.24
N ALA A 146 9.42 -8.47 0.98
CA ALA A 146 8.77 -7.31 1.56
C ALA A 146 9.62 -6.07 1.34
N ARG A 147 9.01 -4.98 0.88
CA ARG A 147 9.63 -3.65 0.77
C ARG A 147 8.74 -2.64 1.47
N VAL A 148 9.33 -1.61 2.07
CA VAL A 148 8.59 -0.54 2.74
C VAL A 148 8.96 0.79 2.08
N ILE A 149 7.96 1.60 1.73
CA ILE A 149 8.13 2.99 1.31
C ILE A 149 7.65 3.88 2.45
N VAL A 150 8.52 4.77 2.90
CA VAL A 150 8.27 5.71 3.98
C VAL A 150 8.38 7.14 3.47
N GLU A 151 7.42 7.98 3.86
CA GLU A 151 7.36 9.38 3.46
C GLU A 151 8.10 10.27 4.48
N LYS A 152 8.70 11.36 3.98
CA LYS A 152 9.34 12.37 4.83
C LYS A 152 8.27 13.08 5.68
N PRO A 153 8.59 13.53 6.91
CA PRO A 153 9.94 13.64 7.50
C PRO A 153 10.38 12.43 8.34
N PHE A 154 11.68 12.12 8.27
CA PHE A 154 12.34 11.10 9.11
C PHE A 154 12.68 11.65 10.49
N GLY A 155 11.68 11.77 11.35
CA GLY A 155 11.81 12.39 12.65
C GLY A 155 11.71 13.91 12.59
N LYS A 156 11.55 14.54 13.74
CA LYS A 156 11.52 16.02 13.89
C LYS A 156 12.89 16.57 14.32
N ASP A 157 13.79 15.68 14.73
CA ASP A 157 15.13 15.96 15.23
C ASP A 157 16.05 14.74 15.00
N LEU A 158 17.35 14.89 15.26
CA LEU A 158 18.35 13.83 15.07
C LEU A 158 18.05 12.57 15.89
N ALA A 159 17.49 12.72 17.09
CA ALA A 159 17.19 11.60 17.97
C ALA A 159 16.05 10.75 17.40
N SER A 160 14.94 11.38 17.02
CA SER A 160 13.79 10.72 16.39
C SER A 160 14.11 10.13 15.01
N SER A 161 15.05 10.73 14.26
CA SER A 161 15.55 10.16 13.00
C SER A 161 16.34 8.86 13.23
N ARG A 162 17.21 8.84 14.25
CA ARG A 162 17.98 7.62 14.63
C ARG A 162 17.08 6.52 15.19
N GLU A 163 16.03 6.88 15.93
CA GLU A 163 15.01 5.92 16.39
C GLU A 163 14.32 5.23 15.21
N LEU A 164 13.94 5.98 14.17
CA LEU A 164 13.35 5.41 12.95
C LEU A 164 14.31 4.49 12.20
N GLN A 165 15.61 4.81 12.14
CA GLN A 165 16.62 3.95 11.51
C GLN A 165 16.88 2.64 12.27
N LYS A 166 16.59 2.59 13.56
CA LYS A 166 16.75 1.37 14.38
C LYS A 166 15.61 0.37 14.17
N VAL A 167 14.52 0.75 13.48
CA VAL A 167 13.44 -0.17 13.13
C VAL A 167 13.93 -1.10 12.01
N PRO A 168 14.10 -2.42 12.25
CA PRO A 168 14.66 -3.32 11.25
C PRO A 168 13.72 -3.45 10.04
N GLY A 169 14.20 -3.13 8.84
CA GLY A 169 13.46 -3.28 7.58
C GLY A 169 13.10 -1.99 6.83
N ALA A 170 13.72 -0.85 7.17
CA ALA A 170 13.84 0.27 6.24
C ALA A 170 14.89 0.00 5.16
#